data_AF-A0A897MRC0-F1
#
_entry.id   AF-A0A897MRC0-F1
#
_cell.length_a   1.000
_cell.length_b   1.000
_cell.length_c   1.000
_cell.angle_alpha   90.00
_cell.angle_beta   90.00
_cell.angle_gamma   90.00
#
_symmetry.space_group_name_H-M   'P 1'
#
loop_
_entity.id
_entity.type
_entity.pdbx_description
1 polymer ?
#
loop_
_entity_poly.entity_id
_entity_poly.type
_entity_poly.pdbx_seq_one_letter_code
_entity_poly.pdbx_strand_id
1 'polypeptide(L)'
;MGVVRRENDWRLEKREDGLYEITYQKDLRMKILTPDYKQGMMDNPRLDAVPVREVGSYSEAEGLFEEMANGDAAPVSGPTIVGSTATGTESTLGGELDSGGFGSEEENNLPAGGLALVLIVAGVFVMRSAGFAPTSVVFLSGVVSAIIGVAIFAWAGLLYKKHGWSDALEFLITVDDDLTSSEETDKPEKTPPTPEKLKNRLIFDRAGQKCEWCEESFDHPHVHHIKPRREGGPNEPENLIVLCPNCHEKADREAIPRSKLKAKVKRLPSLSTQ
;
A
#
# COMPACT_ATOMS: atom_id res chain seq x y z
N MET A 1 -11.95 -29.91 -0.13
CA MET A 1 -12.18 -28.65 0.62
C MET A 1 -11.47 -27.53 -0.10
N GLY A 2 -12.22 -26.61 -0.70
CA GLY A 2 -11.65 -25.52 -1.50
C GLY A 2 -12.19 -24.19 -1.04
N VAL A 3 -11.31 -23.19 -0.84
CA VAL A 3 -11.74 -21.81 -0.62
C VAL A 3 -12.37 -21.33 -1.92
N VAL A 4 -13.66 -21.01 -1.87
CA VAL A 4 -14.42 -20.56 -3.05
C VAL A 4 -14.26 -19.05 -3.22
N ARG A 5 -14.21 -18.31 -2.10
CA ARG A 5 -14.09 -16.85 -2.11
C ARG A 5 -13.37 -16.33 -0.87
N ARG A 6 -12.64 -15.20 -1.01
CA ARG A 6 -11.93 -14.53 0.08
C ARG A 6 -12.05 -13.01 -0.03
N GLU A 7 -12.43 -12.38 1.07
CA GLU A 7 -12.49 -10.92 1.23
C GLU A 7 -11.84 -10.57 2.59
N ASN A 8 -10.71 -9.87 2.56
CA ASN A 8 -9.91 -9.58 3.75
C ASN A 8 -9.55 -10.86 4.56
N ASP A 9 -10.00 -10.92 5.81
CA ASP A 9 -9.86 -12.05 6.74
C ASP A 9 -11.02 -13.04 6.69
N TRP A 10 -12.06 -12.75 5.91
CA TRP A 10 -13.21 -13.62 5.68
C TRP A 10 -12.96 -14.62 4.56
N ARG A 11 -13.42 -15.85 4.74
CA ARG A 11 -13.34 -16.93 3.74
C ARG A 11 -14.65 -17.67 3.63
N LEU A 12 -15.07 -17.94 2.41
CA LEU A 12 -16.13 -18.88 2.07
C LEU A 12 -15.47 -20.17 1.57
N GLU A 13 -15.62 -21.26 2.30
CA GLU A 13 -15.00 -22.55 1.99
C GLU A 13 -16.06 -23.59 1.64
N LYS A 14 -15.89 -24.28 0.52
CA LYS A 14 -16.74 -25.42 0.15
C LYS A 14 -16.18 -26.66 0.83
N ARG A 15 -16.96 -27.23 1.74
CA ARG A 15 -16.65 -28.51 2.39
C ARG A 15 -17.05 -29.67 1.49
N GLU A 16 -18.31 -29.69 1.10
CA GLU A 16 -18.93 -30.74 0.29
C GLU A 16 -19.86 -30.12 -0.75
N ASP A 17 -20.37 -30.93 -1.68
CA ASP A 17 -21.39 -30.46 -2.60
C ASP A 17 -22.63 -30.02 -1.82
N GLY A 18 -22.92 -28.72 -1.90
CA GLY A 18 -24.00 -28.06 -1.19
C GLY A 18 -23.74 -27.67 0.27
N LEU A 19 -22.53 -27.90 0.81
CA LEU A 19 -22.14 -27.44 2.14
C LEU A 19 -20.98 -26.43 2.05
N TYR A 20 -21.26 -25.22 2.52
CA TYR A 20 -20.32 -24.11 2.55
C TYR A 20 -20.12 -23.62 3.99
N GLU A 21 -18.92 -23.11 4.28
CA GLU A 21 -18.54 -22.60 5.59
C GLU A 21 -17.99 -21.19 5.46
N ILE A 22 -18.47 -20.28 6.29
CA ILE A 22 -17.94 -18.91 6.38
C ILE A 22 -17.06 -18.83 7.62
N THR A 23 -15.81 -18.46 7.42
CA THR A 23 -14.82 -18.30 8.49
C THR A 23 -14.26 -16.88 8.51
N TYR A 24 -13.94 -16.39 9.70
CA TYR A 24 -13.21 -15.13 9.90
C TYR A 24 -11.97 -15.43 10.74
N GLN A 25 -10.78 -15.10 10.26
CA GLN A 25 -9.52 -15.41 10.96
C GLN A 25 -9.36 -16.88 11.38
N LYS A 26 -9.94 -17.81 10.60
CA LYS A 26 -10.01 -19.28 10.84
C LYS A 26 -11.07 -19.74 11.85
N ASP A 27 -11.81 -18.83 12.46
CA ASP A 27 -12.95 -19.19 13.30
C ASP A 27 -14.20 -19.40 12.46
N LEU A 28 -14.86 -20.54 12.64
CA LEU A 28 -16.10 -20.88 11.93
C LEU A 28 -17.26 -20.01 12.45
N ARG A 29 -17.80 -19.17 11.57
CA ARG A 29 -18.89 -18.24 11.89
C ARG A 29 -20.25 -18.78 11.51
N MET A 30 -20.35 -19.46 10.37
CA MET A 30 -21.63 -19.93 9.84
C MET A 30 -21.43 -21.11 8.88
N LYS A 31 -22.41 -22.02 8.84
CA LYS A 31 -22.55 -23.03 7.79
C LYS A 31 -23.71 -22.68 6.87
N ILE A 32 -23.53 -22.86 5.57
CA ILE A 32 -24.55 -22.62 4.55
C ILE A 32 -24.85 -23.92 3.83
N LEU A 33 -26.14 -24.24 3.71
CA LEU A 33 -26.65 -25.42 3.01
C LEU A 33 -27.39 -24.98 1.74
N THR A 34 -27.03 -25.57 0.60
CA THR A 34 -27.76 -25.41 -0.67
C THR A 34 -28.59 -26.68 -0.96
N PRO A 35 -29.52 -26.64 -1.94
CA PRO A 35 -30.35 -27.79 -2.29
C PRO A 35 -29.55 -29.00 -2.80
N ASP A 36 -28.30 -28.78 -3.21
CA ASP A 36 -27.40 -29.82 -3.69
C ASP A 36 -26.82 -30.67 -2.55
N TYR A 37 -27.01 -30.25 -1.29
CA TYR A 37 -26.49 -30.96 -0.13
C TYR A 37 -27.19 -32.30 0.07
N LYS A 38 -26.42 -33.38 -0.12
CA LYS A 38 -26.88 -34.74 0.17
C LYS A 38 -26.48 -35.09 1.58
N GLN A 39 -27.43 -35.04 2.50
CA GLN A 39 -27.21 -35.38 3.91
C GLN A 39 -26.65 -36.81 4.03
N GLY A 40 -25.40 -36.91 4.48
CA GLY A 40 -24.75 -38.18 4.79
C GLY A 40 -25.26 -38.78 6.11
N MET A 41 -25.11 -40.10 6.29
CA MET A 41 -25.60 -40.81 7.49
C MET A 41 -24.84 -40.50 8.80
N MET A 42 -23.69 -39.80 8.75
CA MET A 42 -22.80 -39.58 9.90
C MET A 42 -22.59 -38.10 10.29
N ASP A 43 -22.86 -37.15 9.38
CA ASP A 43 -22.59 -35.73 9.60
C ASP A 43 -23.89 -34.93 9.50
N ASN A 44 -24.48 -34.59 10.64
CA ASN A 44 -25.62 -33.67 10.69
C ASN A 44 -25.11 -32.28 11.08
N PRO A 45 -24.91 -31.36 10.12
CA PRO A 45 -24.36 -30.03 10.39
C PRO A 45 -25.25 -29.18 11.30
N ARG A 46 -26.49 -29.61 11.57
CA ARG A 46 -27.43 -28.97 12.51
C ARG A 46 -27.16 -29.29 13.99
N LEU A 47 -26.25 -30.23 14.30
CA LEU A 47 -25.88 -30.57 15.68
C LEU A 47 -24.75 -29.72 16.24
N ASP A 48 -24.08 -28.92 15.41
CA ASP A 48 -22.98 -28.06 15.83
C ASP A 48 -23.49 -26.77 16.48
N ALA A 49 -22.71 -26.21 17.43
CA ALA A 49 -23.01 -24.94 18.09
C ALA A 49 -22.90 -23.69 17.18
N VAL A 50 -22.77 -23.91 15.87
CA VAL A 50 -22.55 -22.88 14.84
C VAL A 50 -23.86 -22.66 14.08
N PRO A 51 -24.25 -21.41 13.80
CA PRO A 51 -25.48 -21.14 13.06
C PRO A 51 -25.44 -21.74 11.65
N VAL A 52 -26.53 -22.40 11.26
CA VAL A 52 -26.73 -23.00 9.93
C VAL A 52 -27.80 -22.21 9.19
N ARG A 53 -27.52 -21.81 7.94
CA ARG A 53 -28.47 -21.09 7.08
C ARG A 53 -28.68 -21.84 5.77
N GLU A 54 -29.94 -22.02 5.40
CA GLU A 54 -30.32 -22.66 4.13
C GLU A 54 -30.54 -21.58 3.08
N VAL A 55 -29.97 -21.79 1.90
CA VAL A 55 -30.09 -20.89 0.74
C VAL A 55 -30.50 -21.70 -0.49
N GLY A 56 -31.15 -21.05 -1.46
CA GLY A 56 -31.64 -21.70 -2.67
C GLY A 56 -30.54 -21.95 -3.72
N SER A 57 -29.38 -21.30 -3.61
CA SER A 57 -28.30 -21.43 -4.59
C SER A 57 -26.94 -21.00 -4.05
N TYR A 58 -25.88 -21.34 -4.79
CA TYR A 58 -24.52 -20.87 -4.50
C TYR A 58 -24.41 -19.33 -4.57
N SER A 59 -25.09 -18.67 -5.51
CA SER A 59 -25.05 -17.20 -5.63
C SER A 59 -25.64 -16.51 -4.39
N GLU A 60 -26.66 -17.12 -3.77
CA GLU A 60 -27.21 -16.62 -2.52
C GLU A 60 -26.25 -16.85 -1.34
N ALA A 61 -25.53 -17.97 -1.33
CA ALA A 61 -24.44 -18.19 -0.36
C ALA A 61 -23.33 -17.13 -0.46
N GLU A 62 -22.99 -16.70 -1.68
CA GLU A 62 -22.04 -15.61 -1.91
C GLU A 62 -22.56 -14.26 -1.43
N GLY A 63 -23.83 -13.94 -1.68
CA GLY A 63 -24.44 -12.70 -1.19
C GLY A 63 -24.40 -12.61 0.34
N LEU A 64 -24.63 -13.71 1.04
CA LEU A 64 -24.50 -13.78 2.50
C LEU A 64 -23.07 -13.60 2.99
N PHE A 65 -22.12 -14.14 2.25
CA PHE A 65 -20.71 -13.95 2.52
C PHE A 65 -20.31 -12.48 2.36
N GLU A 66 -20.73 -11.82 1.28
CA GLU A 66 -20.48 -10.39 1.04
C GLU A 66 -21.11 -9.51 2.12
N GLU A 67 -22.35 -9.81 2.54
CA GLU A 67 -23.03 -9.10 3.62
C GLU A 67 -22.25 -9.18 4.93
N MET A 68 -21.74 -10.37 5.29
CA MET A 68 -20.93 -10.55 6.50
C MET A 68 -19.52 -9.95 6.39
N ALA A 69 -18.91 -9.99 5.21
CA ALA A 69 -17.59 -9.44 4.99
C ALA A 69 -17.56 -7.90 4.98
N ASN A 70 -18.66 -7.27 4.56
CA ASN A 70 -18.79 -5.81 4.43
C ASN A 70 -19.65 -5.16 5.53
N GLY A 71 -20.40 -5.92 6.31
CA GLY A 71 -21.14 -5.42 7.47
C GLY A 71 -20.25 -5.28 8.71
N ASP A 72 -20.47 -4.23 9.50
CA ASP A 72 -19.78 -3.91 10.79
C ASP A 72 -20.03 -4.93 11.93
N ALA A 73 -20.18 -6.22 11.62
CA ALA A 73 -20.44 -7.26 12.61
C ALA A 73 -19.16 -7.69 13.33
N ALA A 74 -18.65 -6.81 14.19
CA ALA A 74 -17.87 -7.20 15.37
C ALA A 74 -18.73 -8.12 16.27
N PRO A 75 -18.11 -9.05 17.03
CA PRO A 75 -18.78 -10.24 17.55
C PRO A 75 -19.83 -9.93 18.62
N VAL A 76 -20.95 -10.66 18.54
CA VAL A 76 -21.90 -10.85 19.64
C VAL A 76 -21.13 -11.35 20.86
N SER A 77 -21.27 -10.58 21.93
CA SER A 77 -20.61 -10.76 23.22
C SER A 77 -21.11 -12.02 23.93
N GLY A 78 -20.17 -12.86 24.40
CA GLY A 78 -20.37 -13.89 25.42
C GLY A 78 -19.53 -13.57 26.67
N PRO A 79 -19.90 -14.07 27.86
CA PRO A 79 -19.83 -13.27 29.09
C PRO A 79 -18.47 -13.26 29.81
N THR A 80 -18.21 -12.08 30.36
CA THR A 80 -17.49 -11.69 31.58
C THR A 80 -16.90 -12.83 32.45
N ILE A 81 -15.58 -12.78 32.64
CA ILE A 81 -14.92 -13.22 33.89
C ILE A 81 -14.04 -12.09 34.42
N VAL A 82 -14.25 -11.79 35.69
CA VAL A 82 -13.64 -10.76 36.52
C VAL A 82 -12.34 -11.29 37.16
N GLY A 83 -11.33 -10.43 37.31
CA GLY A 83 -10.20 -10.66 38.22
C GLY A 83 -8.98 -9.80 37.83
N SER A 84 -8.85 -8.57 38.35
CA SER A 84 -8.17 -8.21 39.60
C SER A 84 -6.68 -7.89 39.46
N THR A 85 -6.38 -6.59 39.62
CA THR A 85 -5.32 -6.02 40.48
C THR A 85 -3.85 -6.25 40.15
N ALA A 86 -3.13 -5.17 39.81
CA ALA A 86 -1.91 -4.77 40.52
C ALA A 86 -1.49 -3.32 40.18
N THR A 87 -1.46 -2.52 41.24
CA THR A 87 -0.78 -1.24 41.46
C THR A 87 0.71 -1.26 41.11
N GLY A 88 1.22 -0.10 40.66
CA GLY A 88 2.66 0.15 40.49
C GLY A 88 2.93 1.61 40.13
N THR A 89 2.76 2.50 41.11
CA THR A 89 3.28 3.87 41.13
C THR A 89 4.79 3.87 41.26
N GLU A 90 5.54 4.53 40.37
CA GLU A 90 6.80 5.21 40.74
C GLU A 90 6.99 6.47 39.87
N SER A 91 7.08 7.60 40.55
CA SER A 91 7.50 8.88 40.02
C SER A 91 9.03 8.95 40.00
N THR A 92 9.62 9.49 38.94
CA THR A 92 10.97 10.04 39.05
C THR A 92 11.07 11.35 38.27
N LEU A 93 11.22 12.42 39.07
CA LEU A 93 11.64 13.75 38.68
C LEU A 93 13.04 13.73 38.06
N GLY A 94 13.24 14.59 37.06
CA GLY A 94 14.56 14.92 36.52
C GLY A 94 14.43 16.05 35.51
N GLY A 95 14.29 17.28 36.00
CA GLY A 95 14.50 18.50 35.22
C GLY A 95 15.93 19.01 35.42
N GLU A 96 16.52 19.53 34.34
CA GLU A 96 17.69 20.42 34.18
C GLU A 96 18.26 20.14 32.77
N LEU A 97 18.58 21.07 31.86
CA LEU A 97 18.84 22.51 31.91
C LEU A 97 18.54 23.13 30.53
N ASP A 98 17.91 24.30 30.56
CA ASP A 98 17.72 25.24 29.44
C ASP A 98 19.07 25.71 28.88
N SER A 99 19.28 25.50 27.57
CA SER A 99 20.25 26.26 26.79
C SER A 99 19.49 26.94 25.67
N GLY A 100 19.39 28.27 25.76
CA GLY A 100 18.61 29.15 24.89
C GLY A 100 18.83 28.89 23.41
N GLY A 101 17.99 28.04 22.84
CA GLY A 101 17.66 28.02 21.44
C GLY A 101 16.67 29.13 21.19
N PHE A 102 16.95 29.95 20.18
CA PHE A 102 16.10 31.05 19.74
C PHE A 102 14.74 30.47 19.32
N GLY A 103 13.80 30.43 20.27
CA GLY A 103 12.46 29.92 20.08
C GLY A 103 11.66 30.85 19.20
N SER A 104 11.29 30.34 18.02
CA SER A 104 9.92 30.44 17.53
C SER A 104 9.73 29.36 16.47
N GLU A 105 9.63 28.13 16.95
CA GLU A 105 8.76 27.12 16.36
C GLU A 105 7.31 27.61 16.50
N GLU A 106 6.92 28.58 15.68
CA GLU A 106 5.56 28.61 15.16
C GLU A 106 5.68 27.97 13.80
N GLU A 107 5.07 26.79 13.63
CA GLU A 107 4.86 26.13 12.34
C GLU A 107 4.02 27.07 11.47
N ASN A 108 4.73 28.04 10.89
CA ASN A 108 4.23 28.97 9.90
C ASN A 108 4.07 28.16 8.62
N ASN A 109 2.97 27.42 8.56
CA ASN A 109 2.39 26.74 7.43
C ASN A 109 1.97 27.76 6.35
N LEU A 110 2.91 28.62 5.95
CA LEU A 110 2.75 29.53 4.84
C LEU A 110 3.07 28.76 3.57
N PRO A 111 2.21 28.85 2.55
CA PRO A 111 2.50 28.22 1.28
C PRO A 111 3.76 28.84 0.67
N ALA A 112 4.41 28.15 -0.27
CA ALA A 112 5.71 28.57 -0.79
C ALA A 112 5.72 30.01 -1.31
N GLY A 113 4.60 30.47 -1.89
CA GLY A 113 4.43 31.86 -2.31
C GLY A 113 4.32 32.86 -1.16
N GLY A 114 3.66 32.49 -0.06
CA GLY A 114 3.61 33.27 1.17
C GLY A 114 5.00 33.42 1.81
N LEU A 115 5.73 32.31 1.94
CA LEU A 115 7.11 32.31 2.45
C LEU A 115 8.03 33.18 1.58
N ALA A 116 7.97 33.03 0.26
CA ALA A 116 8.78 33.82 -0.67
C ALA A 116 8.53 35.32 -0.51
N LEU A 117 7.28 35.74 -0.36
CA LEU A 117 6.91 37.14 -0.16
C LEU A 117 7.47 37.68 1.16
N VAL A 118 7.30 36.92 2.25
CA VAL A 118 7.83 37.29 3.57
C VAL A 118 9.35 37.47 3.53
N LEU A 119 10.08 36.53 2.92
CA LEU A 119 11.53 36.57 2.81
C LEU A 119 12.03 37.78 2.00
N ILE A 120 11.33 38.16 0.93
CA ILE A 120 11.66 39.35 0.14
C ILE A 120 11.40 40.62 0.95
N VAL A 121 10.22 40.75 1.56
CA VAL A 121 9.85 41.97 2.30
C VAL A 121 10.74 42.14 3.53
N ALA A 122 10.97 41.08 4.30
CA ALA A 122 11.87 41.10 5.44
C ALA A 122 13.32 41.39 5.04
N GLY A 123 13.82 40.75 3.97
CA GLY A 123 15.16 40.99 3.45
C GLY A 123 15.37 42.45 3.02
N VAL A 124 14.42 43.01 2.28
CA VAL A 124 14.42 44.43 1.85
C VAL A 124 14.35 45.38 3.05
N PHE A 125 13.52 45.06 4.04
CA PHE A 125 13.42 45.84 5.28
C PHE A 125 14.76 45.87 6.04
N VAL A 126 15.39 44.70 6.22
CA VAL A 126 16.69 44.57 6.89
C VAL A 126 17.79 45.34 6.15
N MET A 127 17.82 45.25 4.81
CA MET A 127 18.75 46.03 3.99
C MET A 127 18.54 47.53 4.14
N ARG A 128 17.28 47.98 4.23
CA ARG A 128 16.95 49.39 4.42
C ARG A 128 17.30 49.89 5.82
N SER A 129 17.10 49.06 6.86
CA SER A 129 17.40 49.43 8.25
C SER A 129 18.90 49.43 8.56
N ALA A 130 19.68 48.54 7.94
CA ALA A 130 21.12 48.46 8.14
C ALA A 130 21.90 49.58 7.42
N GLY A 131 21.26 50.30 6.50
CA GLY A 131 21.93 51.19 5.56
C GLY A 131 22.73 50.43 4.50
N PHE A 132 23.22 51.13 3.47
CA PHE A 132 24.03 50.51 2.42
C PHE A 132 25.46 50.22 2.92
N ALA A 133 25.60 49.12 3.65
CA ALA A 133 26.86 48.65 4.21
C ALA A 133 27.15 47.22 3.71
N PRO A 134 27.72 47.06 2.51
CA PRO A 134 27.81 45.75 1.83
C PRO A 134 28.70 44.72 2.55
N THR A 135 29.53 45.14 3.49
CA THR A 135 30.37 44.26 4.32
C THR A 135 29.72 43.86 5.64
N SER A 136 28.56 44.44 5.99
CA SER A 136 27.83 44.11 7.21
C SER A 136 27.16 42.75 7.10
N VAL A 137 27.32 41.90 8.12
CA VAL A 137 26.64 40.60 8.22
C VAL A 137 25.12 40.77 8.15
N VAL A 138 24.59 41.83 8.76
CA VAL A 138 23.15 42.13 8.74
C VAL A 138 22.67 42.45 7.33
N PHE A 139 23.41 43.26 6.59
CA PHE A 139 23.08 43.58 5.19
C PHE A 139 23.13 42.33 4.31
N LEU A 140 24.19 41.51 4.45
CA LEU A 140 24.33 40.25 3.71
C LEU A 140 23.20 39.27 4.01
N SER A 141 22.77 39.15 5.28
CA SER A 141 21.64 38.30 5.64
C SER A 141 20.33 38.75 4.96
N GLY A 142 20.10 40.06 4.86
CA GLY A 142 18.96 40.63 4.15
C GLY A 142 19.00 40.36 2.64
N VAL A 143 20.19 40.48 2.02
CA VAL A 143 20.40 40.15 0.61
C VAL A 143 20.12 38.67 0.35
N VAL A 144 20.66 37.77 1.16
CA VAL A 144 20.46 36.32 1.01
C VAL A 144 18.98 35.96 1.14
N SER A 145 18.28 36.49 2.15
CA SER A 145 16.83 36.30 2.33
C SER A 145 16.04 36.73 1.09
N ALA A 146 16.34 37.91 0.53
CA ALA A 146 15.67 38.41 -0.66
C ALA A 146 15.96 37.54 -1.90
N ILE A 147 17.21 37.07 -2.08
CA ILE A 147 17.58 36.18 -3.20
C ILE A 147 16.82 34.86 -3.10
N ILE A 148 16.70 34.28 -1.91
CA ILE A 148 15.95 33.03 -1.71
C ILE A 148 14.49 33.20 -2.12
N GLY A 149 13.82 34.27 -1.67
CA GLY A 149 12.44 34.53 -2.07
C GLY A 149 12.27 34.74 -3.58
N VAL A 150 13.21 35.44 -4.23
CA VAL A 150 13.21 35.60 -5.70
C VAL A 150 13.41 34.26 -6.42
N ALA A 151 14.28 33.39 -5.90
CA ALA A 151 14.52 32.07 -6.47
C ALA A 151 13.27 31.18 -6.44
N ILE A 152 12.48 31.23 -5.36
CA ILE A 152 11.20 30.51 -5.26
C ILE A 152 10.22 30.97 -6.36
N PHE A 153 10.07 32.27 -6.58
CA PHE A 153 9.23 32.79 -7.68
C PHE A 153 9.79 32.47 -9.07
N ALA A 154 11.12 32.51 -9.25
CA ALA A 154 11.74 32.12 -10.51
C ALA A 154 11.48 30.64 -10.82
N TRP A 155 11.54 29.78 -9.81
CA TRP A 155 11.18 28.36 -9.93
C TRP A 155 9.70 28.17 -10.31
N ALA A 156 8.79 28.89 -9.66
CA ALA A 156 7.37 28.89 -10.04
C ALA A 156 7.17 29.33 -11.50
N GLY A 157 7.94 30.32 -11.98
CA GLY A 157 7.94 30.73 -13.39
C GLY A 157 8.47 29.66 -14.36
N LEU A 158 9.44 28.84 -13.93
CA LEU A 158 9.90 27.68 -14.70
C LEU A 158 8.86 26.56 -14.75
N LEU A 159 8.17 26.30 -13.64
CA LEU A 159 7.05 25.36 -13.58
C LEU A 159 5.91 25.82 -14.51
N TYR A 160 5.57 27.12 -14.48
CA TYR A 160 4.59 27.71 -15.38
C TYR A 160 4.92 27.44 -16.85
N LYS A 161 6.19 27.59 -17.25
CA LYS A 161 6.62 27.37 -18.63
C LYS A 161 6.53 25.89 -19.05
N LYS A 162 6.69 24.94 -18.13
CA LYS A 162 6.73 23.51 -18.44
C LYS A 162 5.36 22.85 -18.37
N HIS A 163 4.56 23.17 -17.35
CA HIS A 163 3.33 22.44 -17.05
C HIS A 163 2.06 23.31 -17.08
N GLY A 164 2.21 24.64 -17.25
CA GLY A 164 1.09 25.57 -17.34
C GLY A 164 0.75 26.24 -16.00
N TRP A 165 -0.36 26.99 -16.00
CA TRP A 165 -0.73 27.89 -14.91
C TRP A 165 -1.26 27.17 -13.65
N SER A 166 -1.85 25.98 -13.80
CA SER A 166 -2.37 25.18 -12.67
C SER A 166 -1.27 24.82 -11.69
N ASP A 167 -0.17 24.28 -12.19
CA ASP A 167 0.87 23.64 -11.39
C ASP A 167 1.76 24.69 -10.70
N ALA A 168 1.96 25.83 -11.36
CA ALA A 168 2.64 26.97 -10.75
C ALA A 168 1.83 27.60 -9.61
N LEU A 169 0.50 27.60 -9.74
CA LEU A 169 -0.41 28.15 -8.75
C LEU A 169 -0.58 27.17 -7.58
N GLU A 170 -0.63 25.87 -7.86
CA GLU A 170 -0.59 24.82 -6.85
C GLU A 170 0.66 24.98 -5.97
N PHE A 171 1.87 24.97 -6.55
CA PHE A 171 3.11 25.17 -5.80
C PHE A 171 3.14 26.43 -4.93
N LEU A 172 2.59 27.55 -5.40
CA LEU A 172 2.64 28.83 -4.67
C LEU A 172 1.63 28.93 -3.53
N ILE A 173 0.55 28.15 -3.55
CA ILE A 173 -0.57 28.28 -2.61
C ILE A 173 -0.77 27.00 -1.77
N THR A 174 -0.18 25.88 -2.16
CA THR A 174 -0.19 24.68 -1.33
C THR A 174 0.71 24.87 -0.13
N VAL A 175 0.16 24.51 1.02
CA VAL A 175 0.87 24.37 2.28
C VAL A 175 1.24 22.89 2.35
N ASP A 176 2.49 22.57 2.04
CA ASP A 176 2.98 21.20 2.20
C ASP A 176 3.41 21.02 3.67
N ASP A 177 2.63 20.24 4.44
CA ASP A 177 2.83 19.90 5.87
C ASP A 177 4.09 19.03 6.13
N ASP A 178 5.07 18.96 5.23
CA ASP A 178 6.17 18.00 5.37
C ASP A 178 7.50 18.51 4.80
N LEU A 179 8.15 19.42 5.55
CA LEU A 179 9.54 19.81 5.31
C LEU A 179 10.50 18.77 5.91
N THR A 180 10.58 17.59 5.29
CA THR A 180 11.80 16.77 5.29
C THR A 180 12.25 16.50 3.86
N SER A 181 13.12 17.39 3.37
CA SER A 181 13.90 17.22 2.14
C SER A 181 14.76 15.96 2.20
N SER A 182 14.57 15.03 1.27
CA SER A 182 15.58 14.77 0.22
C SER A 182 15.11 13.70 -0.75
N GLU A 183 15.14 14.04 -2.04
CA GLU A 183 15.14 13.14 -3.20
C GLU A 183 13.89 12.26 -3.41
N GLU A 184 12.81 12.86 -3.93
CA GLU A 184 11.89 12.12 -4.79
C GLU A 184 11.96 12.67 -6.22
N THR A 185 12.91 12.13 -6.98
CA THR A 185 12.72 11.97 -8.42
C THR A 185 11.43 11.19 -8.61
N ASP A 186 10.41 11.83 -9.20
CA ASP A 186 9.33 11.22 -9.99
C ASP A 186 8.97 9.80 -9.51
N LYS A 187 8.18 9.69 -8.43
CA LYS A 187 7.65 8.41 -7.94
C LYS A 187 7.01 7.70 -9.14
N PRO A 188 7.58 6.58 -9.64
CA PRO A 188 6.96 5.88 -10.75
C PRO A 188 5.61 5.39 -10.26
N GLU A 189 4.55 5.86 -10.91
CA GLU A 189 3.19 5.39 -10.73
C GLU A 189 3.25 3.85 -10.62
N LYS A 190 2.92 3.32 -9.44
CA LYS A 190 3.12 1.89 -9.14
C LYS A 190 2.40 1.10 -10.22
N THR A 191 3.13 0.32 -11.02
CA THR A 191 2.53 -0.41 -12.15
C THR A 191 1.31 -1.19 -11.63
N PRO A 192 0.14 -1.14 -12.29
CA PRO A 192 -1.05 -1.85 -11.83
C PRO A 192 -0.77 -3.36 -11.69
N PRO A 193 -1.53 -4.09 -10.86
CA PRO A 193 -1.38 -5.53 -10.76
C PRO A 193 -1.54 -6.17 -12.15
N THR A 194 -0.88 -7.31 -12.35
CA THR A 194 -0.95 -8.02 -13.64
C THR A 194 -2.41 -8.35 -13.96
N PRO A 195 -2.93 -7.95 -15.13
CA PRO A 195 -4.30 -8.26 -15.53
C PRO A 195 -4.57 -9.75 -15.46
N GLU A 196 -5.75 -10.14 -14.95
CA GLU A 196 -6.09 -11.54 -14.75
C GLU A 196 -6.04 -12.36 -16.04
N LYS A 197 -6.47 -11.77 -17.17
CA LYS A 197 -6.33 -12.37 -18.50
C LYS A 197 -4.88 -12.72 -18.83
N LEU A 198 -3.95 -11.78 -18.60
CA LEU A 198 -2.52 -12.01 -18.87
C LEU A 198 -1.95 -13.06 -17.92
N LYS A 199 -2.34 -13.02 -16.63
CA LYS A 199 -1.94 -14.02 -15.64
C LYS A 199 -2.34 -15.43 -16.07
N ASN A 200 -3.59 -15.61 -16.50
CA ASN A 200 -4.10 -16.89 -16.95
C ASN A 200 -3.36 -17.38 -18.20
N ARG A 201 -3.11 -16.51 -19.17
CA ARG A 201 -2.33 -16.88 -20.37
C ARG A 201 -0.91 -17.32 -20.04
N LEU A 202 -0.25 -16.65 -19.10
CA LEU A 202 1.10 -17.06 -18.66
C LEU A 202 1.06 -18.43 -17.97
N ILE A 203 0.10 -18.66 -17.07
CA ILE A 203 -0.01 -19.90 -16.30
C ILE A 203 -0.42 -21.09 -17.18
N PHE A 204 -1.44 -20.94 -18.01
CA PHE A 204 -2.02 -22.03 -18.77
C PHE A 204 -1.40 -22.19 -20.16
N ASP A 205 -1.19 -21.09 -20.90
CA ASP A 205 -0.71 -21.18 -22.30
C ASP A 205 0.82 -21.30 -22.38
N ARG A 206 1.56 -20.47 -21.62
CA ARG A 206 3.03 -20.45 -21.67
C ARG A 206 3.65 -21.53 -20.78
N ALA A 207 3.26 -21.56 -19.51
CA ALA A 207 3.87 -22.40 -18.51
C ALA A 207 3.20 -23.78 -18.38
N GLY A 208 1.96 -23.94 -18.83
CA GLY A 208 1.22 -25.20 -18.74
C GLY A 208 1.12 -25.74 -17.30
N GLN A 209 0.86 -24.86 -16.33
CA GLN A 209 0.85 -25.15 -14.88
C GLN A 209 2.19 -25.67 -14.31
N LYS A 210 3.32 -25.35 -14.95
CA LYS A 210 4.65 -25.68 -14.44
C LYS A 210 5.38 -24.45 -13.95
N CYS A 211 6.25 -24.64 -12.96
CA CYS A 211 7.19 -23.62 -12.55
C CYS A 211 8.24 -23.43 -13.65
N GLU A 212 8.40 -22.22 -14.17
CA GLU A 212 9.37 -21.93 -15.23
C GLU A 212 10.81 -21.91 -14.70
N TRP A 213 11.00 -21.99 -13.38
CA TRP A 213 12.32 -22.08 -12.75
C TRP A 213 12.75 -23.51 -12.45
N CYS A 214 11.94 -24.28 -11.70
CA CYS A 214 12.26 -25.65 -11.30
C CYS A 214 11.60 -26.73 -12.17
N GLU A 215 10.75 -26.36 -13.12
CA GLU A 215 10.11 -27.23 -14.12
C GLU A 215 9.12 -28.28 -13.57
N GLU A 216 8.89 -28.26 -12.26
CA GLU A 216 7.85 -29.05 -11.59
C GLU A 216 6.44 -28.51 -11.85
N SER A 217 5.47 -29.42 -11.92
CA SER A 217 4.05 -29.09 -12.09
C SER A 217 3.44 -28.73 -10.73
N PHE A 218 2.60 -27.70 -10.69
CA PHE A 218 1.93 -27.23 -9.48
C PHE A 218 0.50 -26.82 -9.78
N ASP A 219 -0.40 -27.05 -8.82
CA ASP A 219 -1.82 -26.68 -8.98
C ASP A 219 -2.04 -25.15 -8.95
N HIS A 220 -1.20 -24.44 -8.19
CA HIS A 220 -1.33 -23.00 -7.96
C HIS A 220 0.00 -22.24 -8.16
N PRO A 221 0.54 -22.18 -9.39
CA PRO A 221 1.70 -21.35 -9.68
C PRO A 221 1.31 -19.86 -9.74
N HIS A 222 2.23 -19.00 -9.32
CA HIS A 222 2.03 -17.55 -9.23
C HIS A 222 2.90 -16.83 -10.27
N VAL A 223 2.42 -15.67 -10.74
CA VAL A 223 3.20 -14.81 -11.65
C VAL A 223 3.99 -13.81 -10.81
N HIS A 224 5.30 -13.81 -11.01
CA HIS A 224 6.26 -12.92 -10.33
C HIS A 224 6.84 -11.91 -11.32
N HIS A 225 6.93 -10.64 -10.90
CA HIS A 225 7.59 -9.57 -11.66
C HIS A 225 9.10 -9.59 -11.40
N ILE A 226 9.90 -9.82 -12.46
CA ILE A 226 11.37 -9.84 -12.37
C ILE A 226 11.91 -8.47 -11.95
N LYS A 227 11.43 -7.40 -12.59
CA LYS A 227 11.55 -6.03 -12.09
C LYS A 227 10.30 -5.74 -11.25
N PRO A 228 10.42 -5.52 -9.93
CA PRO A 228 9.27 -5.31 -9.06
C PRO A 228 8.39 -4.13 -9.50
N ARG A 229 7.08 -4.22 -9.23
CA ARG A 229 6.11 -3.13 -9.48
C ARG A 229 6.50 -1.83 -8.79
N ARG A 230 7.06 -1.91 -7.58
CA ARG A 230 7.55 -0.74 -6.81
C ARG A 230 8.69 0.02 -7.50
N GLU A 231 9.39 -0.63 -8.45
CA GLU A 231 10.47 -0.03 -9.23
C GLU A 231 9.99 0.36 -10.64
N GLY A 232 8.68 0.36 -10.91
CA GLY A 232 8.11 0.57 -12.25
C GLY A 232 8.37 -0.62 -13.18
N GLY A 233 8.15 -1.84 -12.69
CA GLY A 233 8.24 -3.06 -13.48
C GLY A 233 7.02 -3.28 -14.37
N PRO A 234 7.17 -3.31 -15.71
CA PRO A 234 6.02 -3.41 -16.62
C PRO A 234 5.30 -4.76 -16.54
N ASN A 235 4.03 -4.79 -16.92
CA ASN A 235 3.23 -6.01 -17.08
C ASN A 235 3.46 -6.66 -18.46
N GLU A 236 4.72 -6.76 -18.86
CA GLU A 236 5.11 -7.40 -20.12
C GLU A 236 5.51 -8.85 -19.89
N PRO A 237 5.19 -9.79 -20.80
CA PRO A 237 5.55 -11.20 -20.65
C PRO A 237 7.04 -11.45 -20.40
N GLU A 238 7.90 -10.54 -20.88
CA GLU A 238 9.36 -10.57 -20.71
C GLU A 238 9.81 -10.22 -19.28
N ASN A 239 8.98 -9.48 -18.54
CA ASN A 239 9.20 -9.10 -17.15
C ASN A 239 8.45 -10.02 -16.17
N LEU A 240 7.66 -10.97 -16.67
CA LEU A 240 6.81 -11.86 -15.87
C LEU A 240 7.30 -13.31 -15.99
N ILE A 241 7.44 -13.98 -14.85
CA ILE A 241 7.79 -15.41 -14.77
C ILE A 241 6.79 -16.16 -13.89
N VAL A 242 6.43 -17.37 -14.29
CA VAL A 242 5.52 -18.26 -13.55
C VAL A 242 6.34 -19.13 -12.61
N LEU A 243 6.11 -19.01 -11.31
CA LEU A 243 6.87 -19.69 -10.27
C LEU A 243 5.96 -20.47 -9.32
N CYS A 244 6.43 -21.60 -8.79
CA CYS A 244 5.79 -22.25 -7.65
C CYS A 244 5.98 -21.42 -6.37
N PRO A 245 5.17 -21.63 -5.32
CA PRO A 245 5.26 -20.86 -4.06
C PRO A 245 6.69 -20.83 -3.47
N ASN A 246 7.39 -21.97 -3.50
CA ASN A 246 8.77 -22.08 -3.00
C ASN A 246 9.77 -21.25 -3.82
N CYS A 247 9.66 -21.24 -5.15
CA CYS A 247 10.54 -20.45 -6.01
C CYS A 247 10.18 -18.97 -5.98
N HIS A 248 8.90 -18.64 -5.80
CA HIS A 248 8.41 -17.28 -5.64
C HIS A 248 9.01 -16.62 -4.39
N GLU A 249 8.95 -17.31 -3.25
CA GLU A 249 9.54 -16.82 -1.98
C GLU A 249 11.06 -16.61 -2.11
N LYS A 250 11.75 -17.52 -2.81
CA LYS A 250 13.20 -17.37 -3.10
C LYS A 250 13.49 -16.19 -4.02
N ALA A 251 12.62 -15.90 -4.98
CA ALA A 251 12.76 -14.74 -5.86
C ALA A 251 12.50 -13.43 -5.11
N ASP A 252 11.47 -13.38 -4.25
CA ASP A 252 11.14 -12.21 -3.44
C ASP A 252 12.26 -11.84 -2.45
N ARG A 253 12.92 -12.85 -1.87
CA ARG A 253 14.09 -12.68 -0.98
C ARG A 253 15.41 -12.47 -1.73
N GLU A 254 15.37 -12.32 -3.05
CA GLU A 254 16.54 -12.17 -3.92
C GLU A 254 17.55 -13.34 -3.85
N ALA A 255 17.15 -14.50 -3.29
CA ALA A 255 17.94 -15.72 -3.31
C ALA A 255 18.09 -16.29 -4.73
N ILE A 256 17.14 -15.97 -5.62
CA ILE A 256 17.29 -16.13 -7.07
C ILE A 256 17.51 -14.74 -7.69
N PRO A 257 18.70 -14.45 -8.24
CA PRO A 257 18.98 -13.12 -8.79
C PRO A 257 18.15 -12.85 -10.04
N ARG A 258 17.64 -11.61 -10.15
CA ARG A 258 16.78 -11.13 -11.24
C ARG A 258 17.38 -11.37 -12.63
N SER A 259 18.70 -11.25 -12.76
CA SER A 259 19.44 -11.53 -14.00
C SER A 259 19.26 -12.97 -14.49
N LYS A 260 19.22 -13.95 -13.57
CA LYS A 260 18.97 -15.36 -13.91
C LYS A 260 17.52 -15.60 -14.32
N LEU A 261 16.56 -14.98 -13.62
CA LEU A 261 15.14 -15.05 -14.00
C LEU A 261 14.93 -14.49 -15.42
N LYS A 262 15.50 -13.32 -15.72
CA LYS A 262 15.44 -12.70 -17.04
C LYS A 262 16.08 -13.57 -18.13
N ALA A 263 17.21 -14.19 -17.83
CA ALA A 263 17.87 -15.12 -18.76
C ALA A 263 17.07 -16.43 -18.98
N LYS A 264 16.27 -16.86 -17.99
CA LYS A 264 15.36 -18.00 -18.15
C LYS A 264 14.16 -17.60 -19.02
N VAL A 265 13.51 -16.47 -18.75
CA VAL A 265 12.36 -15.99 -19.55
C VAL A 265 12.70 -15.79 -21.01
N LYS A 266 13.89 -15.25 -21.33
CA LYS A 266 14.35 -15.10 -22.73
C LYS A 266 14.44 -16.40 -23.52
N ARG A 267 14.50 -17.55 -22.85
CA ARG A 267 14.58 -18.88 -23.49
C ARG A 267 13.21 -19.57 -23.58
N LEU A 268 12.17 -18.98 -23.02
CA LEU A 268 10.82 -19.51 -23.07
C LEU A 268 10.13 -19.12 -24.39
N PRO A 269 9.16 -19.93 -24.85
CA PRO A 269 8.34 -19.56 -25.99
C PRO A 269 7.59 -18.24 -25.71
N SER A 270 7.54 -17.35 -26.72
CA SER A 270 6.72 -16.14 -26.65
C SER A 270 5.24 -16.50 -26.62
N LEU A 271 4.43 -15.69 -25.95
CA LEU A 271 2.97 -15.84 -25.99
C LEU A 271 2.51 -15.67 -27.43
N SER A 272 1.83 -16.68 -27.99
CA SER A 272 1.26 -16.59 -29.33
C SER A 272 0.17 -15.52 -29.35
N THR A 273 0.25 -14.56 -30.26
CA THR A 273 -0.82 -13.58 -30.45
C THR A 273 -1.99 -14.28 -31.14
N GLN A 274 -2.96 -14.75 -30.35
CA GLN A 274 -4.30 -15.15 -30.82
C GLN A 274 -5.27 -14.04 -30.49
#